data_AF-A0A7X7Y0U9-F1
#
_entry.id   AF-A0A7X7Y0U9-F1
#
_cell.length_a   1.000
_cell.length_b   1.000
_cell.length_c   1.000
_cell.angle_alpha   90.00
_cell.angle_beta   90.00
_cell.angle_gamma   90.00
#
_symmetry.space_group_name_H-M   'P 1'
#
loop_
_entity.id
_entity.type
_entity.pdbx_description
1 polymer ?
#
loop_
_entity_poly.entity_id
_entity_poly.type
_entity_poly.pdbx_seq_one_letter_code
_entity_poly.pdbx_strand_id
1 'polypeptide(L)' 'MKGIKITIEELERMVERLKNKAEHGNMESYVIVTEEQHPNGRKYIQFEQPCYYAECNSSYERFDA' A
#
# COMPACT_ATOMS: atom_id res chain seq x y z
N MET A 1 2.81 -5.24 21.88
CA MET A 1 3.38 -4.71 20.63
C MET A 1 2.34 -3.81 19.98
N LYS A 2 2.72 -2.58 19.60
CA LYS A 2 1.89 -1.72 18.73
C LYS A 2 2.33 -2.01 17.30
N GLY A 3 1.57 -2.82 16.59
CA GLY A 3 1.85 -3.19 15.20
C GLY A 3 0.60 -3.78 14.58
N ILE A 4 0.44 -3.60 13.28
CA ILE A 4 -0.65 -4.21 12.53
C ILE A 4 -0.24 -5.62 12.15
N LYS A 5 -1.16 -6.57 12.33
CA LYS A 5 -0.93 -7.96 11.97
C LYS A 5 -1.33 -8.14 10.50
N ILE A 6 -0.36 -8.54 9.68
CA ILE A 6 -0.54 -8.90 8.28
C ILE A 6 -0.01 -10.32 8.14
N THR A 7 -0.75 -11.22 7.50
CA THR A 7 -0.22 -12.57 7.25
C THR A 7 0.83 -12.54 6.14
N ILE A 8 1.64 -13.60 6.07
CA ILE A 8 2.64 -13.71 5.00
C ILE A 8 1.94 -13.78 3.64
N GLU A 9 0.84 -14.51 3.53
CA GLU A 9 0.07 -14.65 2.29
C GLU A 9 -0.56 -13.33 1.83
N GLU A 10 -1.05 -12.52 2.78
CA GLU A 10 -1.55 -11.17 2.49
C GLU A 10 -0.45 -10.26 1.96
N LEU A 11 0.72 -10.32 2.59
CA LEU A 11 1.89 -9.55 2.17
C LEU A 11 2.39 -9.97 0.78
N GLU A 12 2.47 -11.27 0.52
CA GLU A 12 2.89 -11.82 -0.79
C GLU A 12 1.95 -11.36 -1.91
N ARG A 13 0.63 -11.48 -1.70
CA ARG A 13 -0.38 -11.03 -2.67
C ARG A 13 -0.30 -9.53 -2.94
N MET A 14 -0.03 -8.73 -1.92
CA MET A 14 0.18 -7.29 -2.09
C MET A 14 1.43 -7.03 -2.94
N VAL A 15 2.56 -7.67 -2.61
CA VAL A 15 3.82 -7.50 -3.35
C VAL A 15 3.66 -7.91 -4.82
N GLU A 16 3.01 -9.03 -5.10
CA GLU A 16 2.74 -9.50 -6.46
C GLU A 16 1.92 -8.46 -7.26
N ARG A 17 0.87 -7.91 -6.65
CA ARG A 17 0.04 -6.88 -7.27
C ARG A 17 0.82 -5.60 -7.55
N LEU A 18 1.65 -5.15 -6.59
CA LEU A 18 2.48 -3.94 -6.73
C LEU A 18 3.50 -4.11 -7.85
N LYS A 19 4.14 -5.29 -7.95
CA LYS A 19 5.05 -5.63 -9.05
C LYS A 19 4.35 -5.60 -10.40
N ASN A 20 3.19 -6.25 -10.53
CA ASN A 20 2.41 -6.24 -11.76
C ASN A 20 2.02 -4.81 -12.18
N LYS A 21 1.64 -3.95 -11.22
CA LYS A 21 1.33 -2.53 -11.48
C LYS A 21 2.55 -1.73 -11.94
N ALA A 22 3.74 -2.05 -11.43
CA ALA A 22 4.98 -1.40 -11.83
C ALA A 22 5.50 -1.87 -13.19
N GLU A 23 5.33 -3.17 -13.51
CA GLU A 23 5.81 -3.77 -14.76
C GLU A 23 4.87 -3.50 -15.95
N HIS A 24 3.56 -3.47 -15.70
CA HIS A 24 2.55 -3.38 -16.77
C HIS A 24 1.66 -2.15 -16.69
N GLY A 25 1.75 -1.39 -15.59
CA GLY A 25 1.02 -0.14 -15.40
C GLY A 25 1.96 1.06 -15.48
N ASN A 26 1.47 2.17 -14.93
CA ASN A 26 2.20 3.42 -14.86
C ASN A 26 2.71 3.71 -13.44
N MET A 27 2.94 2.68 -12.64
CA MET A 27 3.25 2.84 -11.22
C MET A 27 4.74 2.67 -10.92
N GLU A 28 5.23 3.39 -9.93
CA GLU A 28 6.59 3.30 -9.44
C GLU A 28 6.91 1.92 -8.86
N SER A 29 8.20 1.54 -8.91
CA SER A 29 8.70 0.27 -8.39
C SER A 29 8.96 0.27 -6.87
N TYR A 30 8.39 1.25 -6.14
CA TYR A 30 8.47 1.37 -4.69
C TYR A 30 7.12 1.75 -4.09
N VAL A 31 6.99 1.59 -2.77
CA VAL A 31 5.84 2.06 -1.99
C VAL A 31 6.29 2.93 -0.83
N ILE A 32 5.46 3.90 -0.47
CA ILE A 32 5.56 4.71 0.73
C ILE A 32 4.61 4.10 1.75
N VAL A 33 5.13 3.79 2.94
CA VAL A 33 4.36 3.14 4.02
C VAL A 33 4.10 4.15 5.13
N THR A 34 2.84 4.44 5.41
CA THR A 34 2.43 5.36 6.49
C THR A 34 1.52 4.67 7.49
N GLU A 35 1.66 5.04 8.77
CA GLU A 35 0.67 4.73 9.80
C GLU A 35 -0.34 5.87 9.83
N GLU A 36 -1.61 5.55 9.61
CA GLU A 36 -2.71 6.49 9.54
C GLU A 36 -3.77 6.17 10.61
N GLN A 37 -4.68 7.11 10.85
CA GLN A 37 -5.73 6.96 11.85
C GLN A 37 -7.12 7.18 11.25
N HIS A 38 -8.02 6.25 11.50
CA HIS A 38 -9.44 6.36 11.17
C HIS A 38 -10.13 7.41 12.06
N PRO A 39 -11.24 8.01 11.60
CA PRO A 39 -12.06 8.90 12.44
C PRO A 39 -12.57 8.26 13.74
N ASN A 40 -12.69 6.93 13.77
CA ASN A 40 -13.08 6.16 14.95
C ASN A 40 -11.92 5.85 15.92
N GLY A 41 -10.72 6.37 15.65
CA GLY A 41 -9.53 6.22 16.48
C GLY A 41 -8.69 4.98 16.20
N ARG A 42 -9.16 4.02 15.38
CA ARG A 42 -8.38 2.84 14.98
C ARG A 42 -7.24 3.23 14.05
N LYS A 43 -6.10 2.57 14.18
CA LYS A 43 -4.95 2.78 13.30
C LYS A 43 -4.96 1.80 12.14
N TYR A 44 -4.46 2.25 10.99
CA TYR A 44 -4.24 1.42 9.81
C TYR A 44 -2.89 1.75 9.19
N ILE A 45 -2.34 0.82 8.40
CA ILE A 45 -1.15 1.06 7.58
C ILE A 45 -1.63 1.28 6.16
N GLN A 46 -1.13 2.33 5.52
CA GLN A 46 -1.36 2.61 4.10
C GLN A 46 -0.06 2.41 3.33
N PHE A 47 -0.17 1.69 2.22
CA PHE A 47 0.88 1.52 1.22
C PHE A 47 0.48 2.34 0.00
N GLU A 48 1.14 3.47 -0.22
CA GLU A 48 1.00 4.27 -1.43
C GLU A 48 2.03 3.83 -2.46
N GLN A 49 1.61 3.48 -3.67
CA GLN A 49 2.45 3.27 -4.83
C GLN A 49 2.26 4.46 -5.78
N PRO A 50 3.24 5.39 -5.86
CA PRO A 50 3.10 6.56 -6.71
C PRO A 50 3.00 6.19 -8.19
N CYS A 51 2.40 7.08 -8.97
CA CYS A 51 2.35 6.95 -10.42
C CYS A 51 3.49 7.74 -11.06
N TYR A 52 4.05 7.24 -12.18
CA TYR A 52 5.18 7.87 -12.90
C TYR A 52 4.83 9.24 -13.49
N TYR A 53 3.57 9.43 -13.90
CA TYR A 53 3.13 10.64 -14.58
C TYR A 53 2.43 11.59 -13.61
N ALA A 54 2.69 12.89 -13.75
CA ALA A 54 2.09 13.92 -12.90
C ALA A 54 0.56 13.98 -12.99
N GLU A 55 -0.04 13.42 -14.05
CA GLU A 55 -1.48 13.44 -14.32
C GLU A 55 -2.22 12.18 -13.84
N CYS A 56 -1.52 11.20 -13.26
CA CYS A 56 -2.15 9.98 -12.76
C CYS A 56 -2.08 9.86 -11.24
N ASN A 57 -3.11 9.23 -10.68
CA ASN A 57 -3.25 9.03 -9.25
C ASN A 57 -2.35 7.89 -8.78
N SER A 58 -1.74 8.05 -7.60
CA SER A 58 -1.11 6.94 -6.88
C SER A 58 -2.12 5.83 -6.61
N SER A 59 -1.63 4.59 -6.51
CA SER A 59 -2.40 3.44 -6.04
C SER A 59 -2.24 3.30 -4.53
N TYR A 60 -3.30 2.91 -3.83
CA TYR A 60 -3.29 2.76 -2.38
C TYR A 60 -3.80 1.37 -1.97
N GLU A 61 -3.09 0.72 -1.05
CA GLU A 61 -3.53 -0.50 -0.36
C GLU A 61 -3.53 -0.21 1.16
N ARG A 62 -4.50 -0.76 1.89
CA ARG A 62 -4.69 -0.49 3.32
C ARG A 62 -4.84 -1.78 4.11
N PHE A 63 -4.22 -1.81 5.30
CA PHE A 63 -4.34 -2.91 6.26
C PHE A 63 -4.78 -2.36 7.61
N ASP A 64 -5.94 -2.81 8.04
CA ASP A 64 -6.51 -2.49 9.34
C ASP A 64 -6.05 -3.49 10.41
N ALA A 65 -5.84 -3.00 11.64
CA ALA A 65 -5.63 -3.83 12.82
C ALA A 65 -6.94 -4.25 13.49
#